data_AF-A0A7V9I1A1-F1
#
_entry.id   AF-A0A7V9I1A1-F1
#
_cell.length_a   1.000
_cell.length_b   1.000
_cell.length_c   1.000
_cell.angle_alpha   90.00
_cell.angle_beta   90.00
_cell.angle_gamma   90.00
#
_symmetry.space_group_name_H-M   'P 1'
#
loop_
_entity.id
_entity.type
_entity.pdbx_description
1 polymer ?
#
loop_
_entity_poly.entity_id
_entity_poly.type
_entity_poly.pdbx_seq_one_letter_code
_entity_poly.pdbx_strand_id
1 'polypeptide(L)'
;MSVTRREFGKLAIAAVPAALIGDRVLASAAAQQPRPNSLINGVQIGVISYSYRAMPAQGADAVLRYVLESGISAVELMGGPIEAYAGAPAMTRPPGGPGGPGGPGGRRPPTPEEVAAREKYAAELKAWRLSQSMDTFKALRKMYNDAGVTIYATKLLATSMS
;
A
#
# COMPACT_ATOMS: atom_id res chain seq x y z
N MET A 1 5.70 40.40 -39.05
CA MET A 1 6.97 40.74 -38.36
C MET A 1 8.03 39.74 -38.80
N SER A 2 9.09 40.19 -39.46
CA SER A 2 10.23 39.35 -39.82
C SER A 2 11.25 39.36 -38.68
N VAL A 3 11.45 38.22 -38.03
CA VAL A 3 12.48 38.07 -36.98
C VAL A 3 13.85 37.95 -37.65
N THR A 4 14.78 38.84 -37.31
CA THR A 4 16.15 38.79 -37.85
C THR A 4 16.94 37.65 -37.20
N ARG A 5 18.00 37.16 -37.89
CA ARG A 5 18.88 36.09 -37.36
C ARG A 5 19.46 36.43 -35.98
N ARG A 6 19.72 37.71 -35.71
CA ARG A 6 20.23 38.21 -34.43
C ARG A 6 19.15 38.22 -33.34
N GLU A 7 17.91 38.54 -33.69
CA GLU A 7 16.78 38.47 -32.75
C GLU A 7 16.40 37.03 -32.43
N PHE A 8 16.45 36.13 -33.42
CA PHE A 8 16.27 34.70 -33.20
C PHE A 8 17.33 34.13 -32.23
N GLY A 9 18.60 34.49 -32.41
CA GLY A 9 19.67 34.07 -31.49
C GLY A 9 19.47 34.58 -30.06
N LYS A 10 19.00 35.81 -29.88
CA LYS A 10 18.66 36.36 -28.55
C LYS A 10 17.48 35.63 -27.91
N LEU A 11 16.44 35.30 -28.68
CA LEU A 11 15.29 34.54 -28.19
C LEU A 11 15.67 33.12 -27.78
N ALA A 12 16.50 32.44 -28.59
CA ALA A 12 16.96 31.09 -28.31
C ALA A 12 17.80 31.00 -27.03
N ILE A 13 18.67 31.99 -26.78
CA ILE A 13 19.48 32.05 -25.56
C ILE A 13 18.61 32.34 -24.32
N ALA A 14 17.59 33.19 -24.45
CA ALA A 14 16.66 33.50 -23.35
C ALA A 14 15.71 32.32 -23.01
N ALA A 15 15.41 31.45 -23.97
CA ALA A 15 14.52 30.32 -23.79
C ALA A 15 15.15 29.16 -22.98
N VAL A 16 16.48 28.98 -23.01
CA VAL A 16 17.15 27.88 -22.32
C VAL A 16 17.06 28.00 -20.79
N PRO A 17 17.37 29.15 -20.15
CA PRO A 17 17.15 29.34 -18.72
C PRO A 17 15.67 29.22 -18.34
N ALA A 18 14.76 29.74 -19.18
CA ALA A 18 13.32 29.69 -18.92
C ALA A 18 12.77 28.26 -18.93
N ALA A 19 13.23 27.40 -19.84
CA ALA A 19 12.86 25.99 -19.88
C ALA A 19 13.41 25.22 -18.65
N LEU A 20 14.67 25.48 -18.27
CA LEU A 20 15.30 24.86 -17.10
C LEU A 20 14.64 25.28 -15.78
N ILE A 21 14.16 26.52 -15.69
CA ILE A 21 13.41 27.02 -14.53
C ILE A 21 11.98 26.46 -14.56
N GLY A 22 11.33 26.41 -15.73
CA GLY A 22 10.00 25.85 -15.91
C GLY A 22 9.92 24.40 -15.44
N ASP A 23 10.87 23.55 -15.85
CA ASP A 23 10.93 22.14 -15.45
C ASP A 23 11.16 21.97 -13.94
N ARG A 24 11.99 22.82 -13.33
CA ARG A 24 12.25 22.79 -11.88
C ARG A 24 11.08 23.31 -11.06
N VAL A 25 10.35 24.29 -11.56
CA VAL A 25 9.14 24.83 -10.91
C VAL A 25 7.99 23.83 -11.03
N LEU A 26 7.83 23.16 -12.17
CA LEU A 26 6.85 22.09 -12.34
C LEU A 26 7.19 20.84 -11.51
N ALA A 27 8.47 20.46 -11.44
CA ALA A 27 8.92 19.36 -10.58
C ALA A 27 8.76 19.68 -9.08
N SER A 28 9.00 20.93 -8.68
CA SER A 28 8.77 21.36 -7.29
C SER A 28 7.28 21.52 -6.97
N ALA A 29 6.45 21.90 -7.95
CA ALA A 29 4.99 21.91 -7.83
C ALA A 29 4.37 20.51 -7.75
N ALA A 30 4.88 19.54 -8.51
CA ALA A 30 4.50 18.14 -8.39
C ALA A 30 4.98 17.51 -7.06
N ALA A 31 6.01 18.08 -6.43
CA ALA A 31 6.50 17.69 -5.11
C ALA A 31 5.75 18.35 -3.94
N GLN A 32 4.75 19.20 -4.20
CA GLN A 32 3.99 19.93 -3.17
C GLN A 32 2.83 19.15 -2.53
N GLN A 33 2.62 17.87 -2.85
CA GLN A 33 1.83 17.03 -1.95
C GLN A 33 2.64 16.92 -0.64
N PRO A 34 2.17 17.47 0.50
CA PRO A 34 2.91 17.38 1.74
C PRO A 34 3.02 15.90 2.10
N ARG A 35 4.20 15.33 1.84
CA ARG A 35 4.50 13.97 2.26
C ARG A 35 4.42 13.94 3.78
N PRO A 36 3.79 12.92 4.38
CA PRO A 36 3.78 12.83 5.83
C PRO A 36 5.22 12.74 6.33
N ASN A 37 5.47 13.32 7.50
CA ASN A 37 6.74 13.20 8.19
C ASN A 37 6.49 12.99 9.67
N SER A 38 6.53 11.73 10.10
CA SER A 38 6.34 11.36 11.50
C SER A 38 7.66 11.12 12.23
N LEU A 39 8.73 11.80 11.81
CA LEU A 39 9.98 11.91 12.55
C LEU A 39 9.89 13.09 13.54
N ILE A 40 9.61 12.78 14.79
CA ILE A 40 9.39 13.79 15.85
C ILE A 40 10.60 13.78 16.78
N ASN A 41 11.34 14.89 16.83
CA ASN A 41 12.55 15.03 17.65
C ASN A 41 13.58 13.91 17.42
N GLY A 42 13.70 13.43 16.18
CA GLY A 42 14.59 12.33 15.81
C GLY A 42 14.03 10.92 16.07
N VAL A 43 12.82 10.79 16.62
CA VAL A 43 12.14 9.51 16.84
C VAL A 43 11.16 9.24 15.70
N GLN A 44 11.35 8.12 15.00
CA GLN A 44 10.43 7.69 13.94
C GLN A 44 9.18 7.10 14.57
N ILE A 45 8.04 7.78 14.43
CA ILE A 45 6.74 7.23 14.81
C ILE A 45 6.21 6.42 13.62
N GLY A 46 5.90 5.15 13.86
CA GLY A 46 5.32 4.24 12.88
C GLY A 46 4.02 3.63 13.37
N VAL A 47 3.33 2.94 12.47
CA VAL A 47 2.07 2.25 12.77
C VAL A 47 2.05 0.85 12.16
N ILE A 48 1.48 -0.12 12.87
CA ILE A 48 1.17 -1.44 12.31
C ILE A 48 -0.20 -1.41 11.63
N SER A 49 -0.35 -2.06 10.48
CA SER A 49 -1.62 -2.09 9.73
C SER A 49 -2.81 -2.61 10.55
N TYR A 50 -2.58 -3.42 11.60
CA TYR A 50 -3.61 -3.91 12.52
C TYR A 50 -4.34 -2.82 13.30
N SER A 51 -3.72 -1.64 13.46
CA SER A 51 -4.36 -0.48 14.07
C SER A 51 -5.62 -0.06 13.31
N TYR A 52 -5.71 -0.36 12.01
CA TYR A 52 -6.84 -0.06 11.13
C TYR A 52 -7.82 -1.23 10.93
N ARG A 53 -7.76 -2.31 11.72
CA ARG A 53 -8.59 -3.51 11.54
C ARG A 53 -10.11 -3.30 11.58
N ALA A 54 -10.56 -2.20 12.20
CA ALA A 54 -11.97 -1.84 12.28
C ALA A 54 -12.42 -0.93 11.11
N MET A 55 -11.49 -0.58 10.21
CA MET A 55 -11.78 0.26 9.06
C MET A 55 -12.45 -0.56 7.94
N PRO A 56 -13.37 0.03 7.14
CA PRO A 56 -14.17 -0.72 6.17
C PRO A 56 -13.36 -1.42 5.06
N ALA A 57 -12.28 -0.80 4.58
CA ALA A 57 -11.43 -1.35 3.52
C ALA A 57 -10.10 -1.81 4.13
N GLN A 58 -9.64 -3.01 3.74
CA GLN A 58 -8.45 -3.65 4.32
C GLN A 58 -7.34 -3.91 3.28
N GLY A 59 -7.52 -3.43 2.04
CA GLY A 59 -6.51 -3.52 0.98
C GLY A 59 -5.29 -2.65 1.27
N ALA A 60 -4.18 -2.92 0.58
CA ALA A 60 -2.95 -2.15 0.75
C ALA A 60 -3.12 -0.65 0.40
N ASP A 61 -3.90 -0.34 -0.64
CA ASP A 61 -4.28 1.02 -1.02
C ASP A 61 -5.07 1.73 0.10
N ALA A 62 -5.99 1.01 0.75
CA ALA A 62 -6.78 1.52 1.86
C ALA A 62 -5.91 1.77 3.10
N VAL A 63 -5.04 0.83 3.44
CA VAL A 63 -4.09 0.98 4.54
C VAL A 63 -3.17 2.17 4.29
N LEU A 64 -2.63 2.32 3.07
CA LEU A 64 -1.82 3.48 2.71
C LEU A 64 -2.58 4.78 2.94
N ARG A 65 -3.83 4.88 2.46
CA ARG A 65 -4.67 6.06 2.69
C ARG A 65 -4.83 6.37 4.18
N TYR A 66 -5.12 5.38 5.03
CA TYR A 66 -5.26 5.61 6.47
C TYR A 66 -3.96 6.08 7.13
N VAL A 67 -2.82 5.54 6.69
CA VAL A 67 -1.49 5.97 7.15
C VAL A 67 -1.24 7.45 6.79
N LEU A 68 -1.56 7.84 5.55
CA LEU A 68 -1.45 9.22 5.08
C LEU A 68 -2.38 10.16 5.87
N GLU A 69 -3.64 9.78 6.06
CA GLU A 69 -4.62 10.54 6.86
C GLU A 69 -4.20 10.69 8.33
N SER A 70 -3.43 9.73 8.84
CA SER A 70 -2.87 9.79 10.20
C SER A 70 -1.61 10.66 10.30
N GLY A 71 -1.09 11.18 9.18
CA GLY A 71 0.17 11.94 9.14
C GLY A 71 1.42 11.09 9.42
N ILE A 72 1.33 9.77 9.24
CA ILE A 72 2.42 8.82 9.52
C ILE A 72 3.22 8.51 8.26
N SER A 73 4.55 8.44 8.37
CA SER A 73 5.48 8.18 7.26
C SER A 73 6.19 6.82 7.34
N ALA A 74 5.84 5.98 8.31
CA ALA A 74 6.43 4.65 8.51
C ALA A 74 5.36 3.62 8.90
N VAL A 75 5.34 2.47 8.23
CA VAL A 75 4.33 1.42 8.45
C VAL A 75 4.92 0.02 8.55
N GLU A 76 4.40 -0.78 9.46
CA GLU A 76 4.54 -2.24 9.48
C GLU A 76 3.30 -2.86 8.82
N LEU A 77 3.49 -3.60 7.73
CA LEU A 77 2.39 -4.29 7.05
C LEU A 77 2.27 -5.73 7.54
N MET A 78 1.08 -6.12 7.95
CA MET A 78 0.73 -7.53 8.14
C MET A 78 0.53 -8.23 6.79
N GLY A 79 0.63 -9.56 6.78
CA GLY A 79 0.46 -10.38 5.57
C GLY A 79 -0.85 -10.14 4.80
N GLY A 80 -1.96 -9.83 5.47
CA GLY A 80 -3.28 -9.67 4.83
C GLY A 80 -3.29 -8.66 3.67
N PRO A 81 -3.04 -7.35 3.91
CA PRO A 81 -2.98 -6.35 2.85
C PRO A 81 -1.95 -6.65 1.76
N ILE A 82 -0.81 -7.25 2.13
CA ILE A 82 0.27 -7.60 1.20
C ILE A 82 -0.17 -8.72 0.24
N GLU A 83 -0.72 -9.80 0.77
CA GLU A 83 -1.18 -10.95 0.00
C GLU A 83 -2.39 -10.60 -0.86
N ALA A 84 -3.33 -9.81 -0.32
CA ALA A 84 -4.47 -9.30 -1.08
C ALA A 84 -4.04 -8.44 -2.27
N TYR A 85 -3.06 -7.54 -2.09
CA TYR A 85 -2.48 -6.75 -3.19
C TYR A 85 -1.83 -7.64 -4.25
N ALA A 86 -1.20 -8.74 -3.83
CA ALA A 86 -0.60 -9.71 -4.73
C ALA A 86 -1.61 -10.68 -5.39
N GLY A 87 -2.91 -10.53 -5.12
CA GLY A 87 -3.96 -11.35 -5.72
C GLY A 87 -4.14 -12.72 -5.05
N ALA A 88 -3.87 -12.82 -3.75
CA ALA A 88 -4.16 -14.04 -3.00
C ALA A 88 -5.63 -14.42 -3.08
N PRO A 89 -5.94 -15.74 -3.09
CA PRO A 89 -7.32 -16.19 -3.02
C PRO A 89 -7.98 -15.67 -1.74
N ALA A 90 -9.23 -15.24 -1.84
CA ALA A 90 -10.01 -14.84 -0.68
C ALA A 90 -10.73 -16.05 -0.09
N MET A 91 -10.66 -16.22 1.24
CA MET A 91 -11.55 -17.16 1.91
C MET A 91 -12.97 -16.58 1.88
N THR A 92 -13.85 -17.16 1.08
CA THR A 92 -15.29 -16.85 1.15
C THR A 92 -15.81 -17.29 2.52
N ARG A 93 -15.99 -16.33 3.43
CA ARG A 93 -16.67 -16.57 4.69
C ARG A 93 -18.18 -16.53 4.43
N PRO A 94 -18.95 -17.56 4.81
CA PRO A 94 -20.41 -17.52 4.69
C PRO A 94 -20.96 -16.28 5.42
N PRO A 95 -21.94 -15.56 4.83
CA PRO A 95 -22.67 -14.52 5.56
C PRO A 95 -23.25 -15.11 6.85
N GLY A 96 -22.97 -14.49 8.00
CA GLY A 96 -23.46 -14.95 9.31
C GLY A 96 -22.66 -16.11 9.95
N GLY A 97 -21.48 -16.45 9.44
CA GLY A 97 -20.62 -17.47 10.05
C GLY A 97 -20.10 -17.08 11.45
N PRO A 98 -19.83 -18.06 12.34
CA PRO A 98 -19.27 -17.79 13.67
C PRO A 98 -17.96 -16.98 13.57
N GLY A 99 -17.88 -15.85 14.29
CA GLY A 99 -16.68 -15.00 14.34
C GLY A 99 -16.63 -13.85 13.31
N GLY A 100 -17.75 -13.49 12.68
CA GLY A 100 -17.89 -12.16 12.08
C GLY A 100 -18.03 -11.08 13.17
N PRO A 101 -17.53 -9.84 12.96
CA PRO A 101 -17.79 -8.75 13.89
C PRO A 101 -19.31 -8.56 14.04
N GLY A 102 -19.85 -8.85 15.24
CA GLY A 102 -21.27 -8.62 15.57
C GLY A 102 -22.25 -9.78 15.35
N GLY A 103 -21.81 -10.99 15.01
CA GLY A 103 -22.72 -12.14 14.85
C GLY A 103 -23.08 -12.82 16.19
N PRO A 104 -24.37 -13.02 16.53
CA PRO A 104 -24.76 -13.79 17.71
C PRO A 104 -24.57 -15.27 17.43
N GLY A 105 -23.39 -15.79 17.76
CA GLY A 105 -23.10 -17.21 17.55
C GLY A 105 -21.89 -17.64 18.35
N GLY A 106 -22.11 -18.40 19.43
CA GLY A 106 -21.05 -19.06 20.16
C GLY A 106 -20.20 -19.96 19.25
N ARG A 107 -18.98 -20.28 19.71
CA ARG A 107 -18.05 -21.20 19.03
C ARG A 107 -18.67 -22.60 18.94
N ARG A 108 -19.46 -22.87 17.91
CA ARG A 108 -19.78 -24.25 17.52
C ARG A 108 -18.53 -24.93 16.96
N PRO A 109 -18.35 -26.23 17.15
CA PRO A 109 -17.35 -26.99 16.41
C PRO A 109 -17.55 -26.81 14.89
N PRO A 110 -16.47 -26.72 14.11
CA PRO A 110 -16.57 -26.64 12.66
C PRO A 110 -17.19 -27.92 12.09
N THR A 111 -18.05 -27.79 11.07
CA THR A 111 -18.61 -28.94 10.35
C THR A 111 -17.53 -29.61 9.48
N PRO A 112 -17.69 -30.89 9.08
CA PRO A 112 -16.75 -31.54 8.16
C PRO A 112 -16.56 -30.75 6.85
N GLU A 113 -17.63 -30.16 6.32
CA GLU A 113 -17.57 -29.32 5.12
C GLU A 113 -16.75 -28.04 5.35
N GLU A 114 -16.88 -27.39 6.51
CA GLU A 114 -16.08 -26.22 6.85
C GLU A 114 -14.60 -26.56 7.06
N VAL A 115 -14.29 -27.74 7.60
CA VAL A 115 -12.91 -28.23 7.73
C VAL A 115 -12.33 -28.49 6.34
N ALA A 116 -13.02 -29.23 5.48
CA ALA A 116 -12.57 -29.50 4.11
C ALA A 116 -12.38 -28.20 3.29
N ALA A 117 -13.27 -27.22 3.45
CA ALA A 117 -13.15 -25.91 2.80
C ALA A 117 -11.91 -25.14 3.29
N ARG A 118 -11.60 -25.19 4.59
CA ARG A 118 -10.38 -24.58 5.16
C ARG A 118 -9.11 -25.26 4.65
N GLU A 119 -9.09 -26.58 4.59
CA GLU A 119 -7.95 -27.36 4.09
C GLU A 119 -7.71 -27.08 2.60
N LYS A 120 -8.77 -27.07 1.79
CA LYS A 120 -8.70 -26.70 0.38
C LYS A 120 -8.15 -25.28 0.20
N TYR A 121 -8.69 -24.32 0.94
CA TYR A 121 -8.20 -22.95 0.91
C TYR A 121 -6.73 -22.84 1.33
N ALA A 122 -6.31 -23.57 2.37
CA ALA A 122 -4.92 -23.57 2.81
C ALA A 122 -3.97 -24.16 1.74
N ALA A 123 -4.39 -25.21 1.04
CA ALA A 123 -3.64 -25.80 -0.07
C ALA A 123 -3.55 -24.83 -1.27
N GLU A 124 -4.65 -24.19 -1.64
CA GLU A 124 -4.69 -23.18 -2.71
C GLU A 124 -3.80 -21.97 -2.36
N LEU A 125 -3.89 -21.46 -1.13
CA LEU A 125 -3.06 -20.35 -0.67
C LEU A 125 -1.59 -20.71 -0.65
N LYS A 126 -1.23 -21.94 -0.25
CA LYS A 126 0.16 -22.44 -0.31
C LYS A 126 0.66 -22.50 -1.76
N ALA A 127 -0.13 -23.07 -2.67
CA ALA A 127 0.24 -23.15 -4.08
C ALA A 127 0.40 -21.76 -4.70
N TRP A 128 -0.49 -20.82 -4.37
CA TRP A 128 -0.41 -19.43 -4.77
C TRP A 128 0.86 -18.74 -4.24
N ARG A 129 1.18 -18.89 -2.95
CA ARG A 129 2.40 -18.31 -2.34
C ARG A 129 3.66 -18.77 -3.06
N LEU A 130 3.71 -20.03 -3.46
CA LEU A 130 4.84 -20.62 -4.18
C LEU A 130 4.95 -20.17 -5.64
N SER A 131 3.86 -19.71 -6.25
CA SER A 131 3.85 -19.24 -7.64
C SER A 131 4.14 -17.74 -7.80
N GLN A 132 4.18 -16.97 -6.70
CA GLN A 132 4.33 -15.53 -6.77
C GLN A 132 5.72 -15.07 -7.23
N SER A 133 5.74 -14.03 -8.06
CA SER A 133 6.95 -13.28 -8.44
C SER A 133 7.22 -12.13 -7.46
N MET A 134 8.50 -11.75 -7.33
CA MET A 134 8.91 -10.59 -6.53
C MET A 134 8.43 -9.24 -7.10
N ASP A 135 8.01 -9.17 -8.36
CA ASP A 135 7.69 -7.90 -9.02
C ASP A 135 6.46 -7.23 -8.43
N THR A 136 5.45 -8.02 -8.03
CA THR A 136 4.26 -7.48 -7.36
C THR A 136 4.61 -6.85 -6.01
N PHE A 137 5.51 -7.47 -5.24
CA PHE A 137 5.96 -6.91 -3.96
C PHE A 137 6.85 -5.66 -4.14
N LYS A 138 7.65 -5.60 -5.21
CA LYS A 138 8.39 -4.38 -5.57
C LYS A 138 7.42 -3.25 -5.94
N ALA A 139 6.37 -3.55 -6.70
CA ALA A 139 5.33 -2.58 -7.05
C ALA A 139 4.59 -2.06 -5.80
N LEU A 140 4.27 -2.95 -4.85
CA LEU A 140 3.70 -2.56 -3.55
C LEU A 140 4.63 -1.61 -2.79
N ARG A 141 5.92 -1.96 -2.68
CA ARG A 141 6.91 -1.10 -2.01
C ARG A 141 7.01 0.26 -2.70
N LYS A 142 7.02 0.28 -4.03
CA LYS A 142 7.06 1.50 -4.82
C LYS A 142 5.85 2.39 -4.55
N MET A 143 4.65 1.82 -4.51
CA MET A 143 3.41 2.55 -4.20
C MET A 143 3.49 3.31 -2.88
N TYR A 144 3.96 2.65 -1.82
CA TYR A 144 4.11 3.30 -0.50
C TYR A 144 5.22 4.36 -0.51
N ASN A 145 6.37 4.04 -1.11
CA ASN A 145 7.51 4.96 -1.18
C ASN A 145 7.18 6.23 -1.99
N ASP A 146 6.46 6.10 -3.11
CA ASP A 146 6.03 7.23 -3.94
C ASP A 146 5.13 8.19 -3.13
N ALA A 147 4.34 7.65 -2.20
CA ALA A 147 3.49 8.41 -1.29
C ALA A 147 4.24 8.96 -0.05
N GLY A 148 5.55 8.72 0.07
CA GLY A 148 6.35 9.17 1.20
C GLY A 148 6.22 8.31 2.47
N VAL A 149 5.70 7.09 2.34
CA VAL A 149 5.57 6.14 3.46
C VAL A 149 6.56 5.00 3.30
N THR A 150 7.38 4.76 4.32
CA THR A 150 8.32 3.64 4.33
C THR A 150 7.68 2.40 4.96
N ILE A 151 7.66 1.29 4.24
CA ILE A 151 7.38 -0.03 4.83
C ILE A 151 8.65 -0.50 5.55
N TYR A 152 8.70 -0.34 6.87
CA TYR A 152 9.90 -0.66 7.66
C TYR A 152 9.95 -2.12 8.13
N ALA A 153 8.79 -2.76 8.26
CA ALA A 153 8.68 -4.14 8.68
C ALA A 153 7.51 -4.84 7.98
N THR A 154 7.62 -6.15 7.89
CA THR A 154 6.54 -7.03 7.43
C THR A 154 6.28 -8.08 8.47
N LYS A 155 5.03 -8.19 8.91
CA LYS A 155 4.59 -9.21 9.86
C LYS A 155 3.89 -10.34 9.13
N LEU A 156 4.58 -11.46 9.05
CA LEU A 156 4.03 -12.72 8.57
C LEU A 156 3.49 -13.50 9.76
N LEU A 157 2.20 -13.83 9.77
CA LEU A 157 1.62 -14.72 10.77
C LEU A 157 1.95 -16.17 10.37
N ALA A 158 2.43 -16.95 11.34
CA ALA A 158 2.68 -18.38 11.12
C ALA A 158 1.37 -19.09 10.76
N THR A 159 1.45 -19.97 9.75
CA THR A 159 0.30 -20.70 9.19
C THR A 159 -0.39 -21.63 10.21
N SER A 160 0.20 -21.84 11.39
CA SER A 160 -0.34 -22.65 12.49
C SER A 160 -1.22 -21.89 13.49
N MET A 161 -1.46 -20.58 13.29
CA MET A 161 -2.21 -19.75 14.24
C MET A 161 -3.47 -19.09 13.68
N SER A 162 -4.04 -19.61 12.58
CA SER A 162 -5.32 -19.14 12.01
C SER A 162 -6.41 -20.20 12.06
#